data_AF-A0A7W1DYH5-F1
#
_entry.id   AF-A0A7W1DYH5-F1
#
_cell.length_a   1.000
_cell.length_b   1.000
_cell.length_c   1.000
_cell.angle_alpha   90.00
_cell.angle_beta   90.00
_cell.angle_gamma   90.00
#
_symmetry.space_group_name_H-M   'P 1'
#
loop_
_entity.id
_entity.type
_entity.pdbx_description
1 polymer ?
#
loop_
_entity_poly.entity_id
_entity_poly.type
_entity_poly.pdbx_seq_one_letter_code
_entity_poly.pdbx_strand_id
1 'polypeptide(L)'
;MQPGDQSTSQQPPVEPPAAPPRSEMIELLDMIWPETGLQTRVRAPRRPKDTLSEDDAIELQIDFLTLALTPLEFIQLASFLRMSIDDLLDQHPSLQRAVINAFDLRD
;
A
#
# COMPACT_ATOMS: atom_id res chain seq x y z
N MET A 1 2.86 -59.82 34.00
CA MET A 1 2.10 -59.30 32.84
C MET A 1 1.82 -57.83 33.11
N GLN A 2 2.59 -56.92 32.50
CA GLN A 2 2.42 -55.45 32.59
C GLN A 2 1.94 -54.93 31.22
N PRO A 3 1.12 -53.86 31.18
CA PRO A 3 0.51 -53.37 29.95
C PRO A 3 1.47 -52.48 29.15
N GLY A 4 1.34 -52.53 27.83
CA GLY A 4 2.16 -51.80 26.86
C GLY A 4 1.91 -50.29 26.86
N ASP A 5 3.03 -49.59 26.67
CA ASP A 5 3.24 -48.14 26.73
C ASP A 5 2.60 -47.41 25.53
N GLN A 6 1.84 -46.35 25.81
CA GLN A 6 1.29 -45.43 24.80
C GLN A 6 2.40 -44.48 24.33
N SER A 7 2.96 -44.71 23.15
CA SER A 7 3.84 -43.74 22.50
C SER A 7 3.02 -42.60 21.88
N THR A 8 2.87 -41.50 22.62
CA THR A 8 2.37 -40.23 22.08
C THR A 8 3.48 -39.56 21.27
N SER A 9 3.37 -39.62 19.94
CA SER A 9 4.21 -38.84 19.02
C SER A 9 3.99 -37.34 19.24
N GLN A 10 4.87 -36.69 19.99
CA GLN A 10 4.96 -35.24 20.05
C GLN A 10 5.57 -34.74 18.73
N GLN A 11 4.74 -34.19 17.85
CA GLN A 11 5.22 -33.32 16.77
C GLN A 11 5.67 -31.98 17.39
N PRO A 12 6.80 -31.40 16.96
CA PRO A 12 7.22 -30.08 17.41
C PRO A 12 6.20 -29.02 16.92
N PRO A 13 6.07 -27.88 17.64
CA PRO A 13 5.14 -26.84 17.24
C PRO A 13 5.56 -26.27 15.88
N VAL A 14 4.62 -26.28 14.94
CA VAL A 14 4.76 -25.58 13.67
C VAL A 14 4.75 -24.08 13.97
N GLU A 15 5.92 -23.47 14.04
CA GLU A 15 6.05 -22.02 14.06
C GLU A 15 5.40 -21.49 12.77
N PRO A 16 4.38 -20.61 12.83
CA PRO A 16 3.78 -20.08 11.63
C PRO A 16 4.86 -19.36 10.82
N PRO A 17 4.87 -19.49 9.48
CA PRO A 17 5.88 -18.85 8.65
C PRO A 17 5.86 -17.36 8.96
N ALA A 18 7.03 -16.80 9.30
CA ALA A 18 7.21 -15.39 9.56
C ALA A 18 6.48 -14.60 8.46
N ALA A 19 5.49 -13.79 8.88
CA ALA A 19 4.79 -12.92 7.95
C ALA A 19 5.85 -12.14 7.15
N PRO A 20 5.69 -11.98 5.82
CA PRO A 20 6.62 -11.18 5.04
C PRO A 20 6.78 -9.81 5.73
N PRO A 21 7.98 -9.21 5.72
CA PRO A 21 8.15 -7.90 6.33
C PRO A 21 7.09 -6.99 5.71
N ARG A 22 6.18 -6.49 6.55
CA ARG A 22 5.26 -5.43 6.11
C ARG A 22 6.19 -4.32 5.65
N SER A 23 6.23 -4.08 4.34
CA SER A 23 7.07 -3.04 3.75
C SER A 23 6.88 -1.78 4.60
N GLU A 24 7.97 -1.21 5.10
CA GLU A 24 7.91 0.01 5.89
C GLU A 24 7.14 1.05 5.08
N MET A 25 6.06 1.62 5.62
CA MET A 25 5.22 2.57 4.87
C MET A 25 5.71 3.98 5.14
N ILE A 26 5.84 4.79 4.09
CA ILE A 26 6.14 6.21 4.18
C ILE A 26 4.87 7.02 3.97
N GLU A 27 4.75 8.14 4.68
CA GLU A 27 3.65 9.09 4.51
C GLU A 27 4.02 10.07 3.40
N LEU A 28 3.16 10.18 2.40
CA LEU A 28 3.33 11.05 1.23
C LEU A 28 2.44 12.29 1.32
N LEU A 29 1.36 12.24 2.09
CA LEU A 29 0.40 13.32 2.22
C LEU A 29 -0.38 13.15 3.52
N ASP A 30 -0.58 14.24 4.26
CA ASP A 30 -1.56 14.32 5.34
C ASP A 30 -2.22 15.71 5.28
N MET A 31 -3.52 15.75 5.01
CA MET A 31 -4.27 16.99 4.86
C MET A 31 -5.69 16.88 5.41
N ILE A 32 -6.29 18.04 5.68
CA ILE A 32 -7.71 18.16 6.01
C ILE A 32 -8.36 19.02 4.92
N TRP A 33 -9.38 18.48 4.26
CA TRP A 33 -10.10 19.20 3.21
C TRP A 33 -10.89 20.36 3.81
N PRO A 34 -10.72 21.62 3.36
CA PRO A 34 -11.40 22.76 3.97
C PRO A 34 -12.92 22.75 3.73
N GLU A 35 -13.39 22.17 2.63
CA GLU A 35 -14.81 22.14 2.27
C GLU A 35 -15.61 21.09 3.03
N THR A 36 -14.99 19.96 3.37
CA THR A 36 -15.68 18.79 3.96
C THR A 36 -15.21 18.47 5.37
N GLY A 37 -14.04 18.96 5.78
CA GLY A 37 -13.40 18.61 7.06
C GLY A 37 -12.83 17.19 7.12
N LEU A 38 -12.86 16.43 6.02
CA LEU A 38 -12.35 15.06 5.99
C LEU A 38 -10.82 15.08 6.14
N GLN A 39 -10.27 14.20 6.98
CA GLN A 39 -8.83 13.97 7.00
C GLN A 39 -8.48 12.98 5.89
N THR A 40 -7.46 13.31 5.09
CA THR A 40 -6.93 12.44 4.04
C THR A 40 -5.44 12.21 4.24
N ARG A 41 -5.04 10.95 4.22
CA ARG A 41 -3.66 10.53 4.36
C ARG A 41 -3.28 9.55 3.26
N VAL A 42 -2.11 9.74 2.67
CA VAL A 42 -1.55 8.85 1.64
C VAL A 42 -0.28 8.23 2.16
N ARG A 43 -0.16 6.91 2.01
CA ARG A 43 1.05 6.15 2.33
C ARG A 43 1.44 5.23 1.19
N ALA A 44 2.74 5.08 0.99
CA ALA A 44 3.27 4.13 0.02
C ALA A 44 4.33 3.21 0.65
N PRO A 45 4.57 2.03 0.08
CA PRO A 45 5.68 1.19 0.49
C PRO A 45 7.00 1.94 0.30
N ARG A 46 7.84 1.92 1.33
CA ARG A 46 9.20 2.44 1.25
C ARG A 46 9.99 1.56 0.30
N ARG A 47 10.21 2.09 -0.90
CA ARG A 47 11.01 1.46 -1.94
C ARG A 47 12.20 2.35 -2.26
N PRO A 48 13.34 1.77 -2.70
CA PRO A 48 14.36 2.55 -3.39
C PRO A 48 13.76 3.37 -4.54
N LYS A 49 14.45 4.46 -4.90
CA LYS A 49 14.05 5.35 -5.99
C LYS A 49 13.74 4.54 -7.26
N ASP A 50 12.62 4.87 -7.90
CA ASP A 50 12.14 4.21 -9.14
C ASP A 50 11.93 2.68 -9.06
N THR A 51 11.85 2.08 -7.86
CA THR A 51 11.56 0.65 -7.70
C THR A 51 10.17 0.36 -7.13
N LEU A 52 9.25 1.32 -7.18
CA LEU A 52 7.83 1.08 -6.92
C LEU A 52 7.22 0.39 -8.14
N SER A 53 6.68 -0.81 -7.95
CA SER A 53 6.04 -1.60 -8.99
C SER A 53 4.60 -1.16 -9.23
N GLU A 54 4.04 -1.49 -10.39
CA GLU A 54 2.62 -1.28 -10.70
C GLU A 54 1.69 -2.10 -9.79
N ASP A 55 2.18 -3.20 -9.22
CA ASP A 55 1.44 -4.05 -8.26
C ASP A 55 1.59 -3.61 -6.80
N ASP A 56 2.43 -2.59 -6.50
CA ASP A 56 2.59 -2.11 -5.13
C ASP A 56 1.33 -1.37 -4.65
N ALA A 57 0.92 -1.61 -3.42
CA ALA A 57 -0.27 -0.99 -2.84
C ALA A 57 0.06 0.36 -2.20
N ILE A 58 -0.49 1.43 -2.76
CA ILE A 58 -0.59 2.76 -2.14
C ILE A 58 -1.86 2.78 -1.27
N GLU A 59 -1.69 3.14 -0.01
CA GLU A 59 -2.79 3.32 0.92
C GLU A 59 -3.31 4.75 0.87
N LEU A 60 -4.58 4.92 0.53
CA LEU A 60 -5.32 6.17 0.65
C LEU A 60 -6.33 6.03 1.79
N GLN A 61 -6.14 6.79 2.85
CA GLN A 61 -7.09 6.88 3.95
C GLN A 61 -7.87 8.19 3.85
N ILE A 62 -9.20 8.11 3.92
CA ILE A 62 -10.12 9.26 4.04
C ILE A 62 -10.99 8.99 5.27
N ASP A 63 -10.68 9.64 6.39
CA ASP A 63 -11.23 9.38 7.74
C ASP A 63 -11.30 7.87 8.08
N PHE A 64 -12.49 7.28 7.96
CA PHE A 64 -12.79 5.88 8.30
C PHE A 64 -12.62 4.92 7.12
N LEU A 65 -12.47 5.42 5.90
CA LEU A 65 -12.25 4.63 4.70
C LEU A 65 -10.75 4.47 4.45
N THR A 66 -10.30 3.24 4.20
CA THR A 66 -8.94 2.97 3.72
C THR A 66 -9.02 2.18 2.43
N LEU A 67 -8.38 2.67 1.39
CA LEU A 67 -8.28 2.04 0.09
C LEU A 67 -6.83 1.60 -0.13
N ALA A 68 -6.65 0.39 -0.64
CA ALA A 68 -5.38 -0.07 -1.18
C ALA A 68 -5.50 -0.01 -2.70
N LEU A 69 -4.65 0.82 -3.32
CA LEU A 69 -4.72 1.16 -4.74
C LEU A 69 -3.37 0.85 -5.38
N THR A 70 -3.36 0.36 -6.61
CA THR A 70 -2.14 0.36 -7.43
C THR A 70 -1.69 1.81 -7.69
N PRO A 71 -0.43 2.07 -8.08
CA PRO A 71 0.03 3.43 -8.35
C PRO A 71 -0.79 4.13 -9.43
N LEU A 72 -1.25 3.40 -10.46
CA LEU A 72 -2.08 3.97 -11.52
C LEU A 72 -3.47 4.37 -11.01
N GLU A 73 -4.15 3.48 -10.28
CA GLU A 73 -5.47 3.77 -9.70
C GLU A 73 -5.40 4.95 -8.73
N PHE A 74 -4.34 5.01 -7.91
CA PHE A 74 -4.09 6.15 -7.04
C PHE A 74 -3.90 7.44 -7.84
N ILE A 75 -3.06 7.46 -8.87
CA ILE A 75 -2.84 8.65 -9.72
C ILE A 75 -4.16 9.12 -10.36
N GLN A 76 -4.98 8.20 -10.87
CA GLN A 76 -6.28 8.51 -11.45
C GLN A 76 -7.24 9.11 -10.42
N LEU A 77 -7.35 8.50 -9.24
CA LEU A 77 -8.22 8.97 -8.17
C LEU A 77 -7.74 10.32 -7.60
N ALA A 78 -6.45 10.47 -7.35
CA ALA A 78 -5.84 11.71 -6.89
C ALA A 78 -6.11 12.85 -7.89
N SER A 79 -6.06 12.57 -9.19
CA SER A 79 -6.41 13.52 -10.25
C SER A 79 -7.88 13.95 -10.18
N PHE A 80 -8.81 13.02 -9.94
CA PHE A 80 -10.23 13.32 -9.77
C PHE A 80 -10.49 14.16 -8.51
N LEU A 81 -9.82 13.83 -7.41
CA LEU A 81 -9.93 14.55 -6.15
C LEU A 81 -9.18 15.90 -6.20
N ARG A 82 -8.32 16.16 -7.20
CA ARG A 82 -7.40 17.31 -7.27
C ARG A 82 -6.38 17.33 -6.13
N MET A 83 -5.93 16.16 -5.70
CA MET A 83 -4.83 16.00 -4.74
C MET A 83 -3.49 16.15 -5.45
N SER A 84 -2.49 16.72 -4.77
CA SER A 84 -1.11 16.67 -5.25
C SER A 84 -0.54 15.26 -5.13
N ILE A 85 0.28 14.88 -6.10
CA ILE A 85 1.05 13.63 -6.13
C ILE A 85 2.55 13.90 -6.21
N ASP A 86 2.99 15.12 -5.89
CA ASP A 86 4.37 15.57 -6.10
C ASP A 86 5.38 14.71 -5.31
N ASP A 87 5.09 14.41 -4.05
CA ASP A 87 5.98 13.59 -3.19
C ASP A 87 6.09 12.14 -3.69
N LEU A 88 5.06 11.60 -4.36
CA LEU A 88 5.13 10.30 -5.01
C LEU A 88 6.06 10.35 -6.23
N LEU A 89 5.94 11.40 -7.04
CA LEU A 89 6.73 11.57 -8.27
C LEU A 89 8.18 11.96 -7.99
N ASP A 90 8.48 12.66 -6.89
CA ASP A 90 9.85 12.96 -6.50
C ASP A 90 10.62 11.68 -6.13
N GLN A 91 9.95 10.75 -5.45
CA GLN A 91 10.51 9.45 -5.06
C GLN A 91 10.52 8.43 -6.19
N HIS A 92 9.52 8.48 -7.08
CA HIS A 92 9.40 7.57 -8.22
C HIS A 92 9.09 8.31 -9.53
N PRO A 93 10.06 9.06 -10.10
CA PRO A 93 9.90 9.77 -11.37
C PRO A 93 9.47 8.89 -12.55
N SER A 94 9.77 7.59 -12.52
CA SER A 94 9.33 6.62 -13.53
C SER A 94 7.81 6.58 -13.72
N LEU A 95 7.04 6.92 -12.68
CA LEU A 95 5.58 6.99 -12.71
C LEU A 95 5.03 8.18 -13.50
N GLN A 96 5.87 9.11 -13.96
CA GLN A 96 5.44 10.22 -14.83
C GLN A 96 4.72 9.72 -16.09
N ARG A 97 5.09 8.54 -16.62
CA ARG A 97 4.37 7.93 -17.74
C ARG A 97 2.96 7.46 -17.35
N ALA A 98 2.80 6.90 -16.15
CA ALA A 98 1.48 6.51 -15.64
C ALA A 98 0.59 7.74 -15.44
N VAL A 99 1.15 8.90 -15.06
CA VAL A 99 0.44 10.19 -15.04
C VAL A 99 -0.07 10.54 -16.42
N ILE A 100 0.79 10.53 -17.45
CA ILE A 100 0.37 10.82 -18.84
C ILE A 100 -0.77 9.87 -19.24
N ASN A 101 -0.60 8.56 -19.05
CA ASN A 101 -1.61 7.57 -19.41
C ASN A 101 -2.94 7.75 -18.64
N ALA A 102 -2.89 8.11 -17.36
CA ALA A 102 -4.07 8.38 -16.55
C ALA A 102 -4.88 9.57 -17.06
N PHE A 103 -4.22 10.55 -17.67
CA PHE A 103 -4.86 11.72 -18.28
C PHE A 103 -5.23 11.54 -19.76
N ASP A 104 -4.58 10.62 -20.47
CA ASP A 104 -4.79 10.33 -21.91
C ASP A 104 -6.00 9.42 -22.18
N LEU A 105 -6.53 8.74 -21.16
CA LEU A 105 -7.75 7.90 -21.26
C LEU A 105 -9.06 8.69 -21.47
N ARG A 106 -8.99 9.90 -22.01
CA ARG A 106 -10.16 10.71 -22.42
C ARG A 106 -10.35 10.63 -23.93
N ASP A 107 -10.82 9.48 -24.41
CA ASP A 107 -11.58 9.36 -25.66
C ASP A 107 -12.62 8.24 -25.55
#